data_AF-A0A182XDX6-F1
#
_entry.id   AF-A0A182XDX6-F1
#
_cell.length_a   1.000
_cell.length_b   1.000
_cell.length_c   1.000
_cell.angle_alpha   90.00
_cell.angle_beta   90.00
_cell.angle_gamma   90.00
#
_symmetry.space_group_name_H-M   'P 1'
#
loop_
_entity.id
_entity.type
_entity.pdbx_description
1 polymer ?
#
loop_
_entity_poly.entity_id
_entity_poly.type
_entity_poly.pdbx_seq_one_letter_code
_entity_poly.pdbx_strand_id
1 'polypeptide(L)'
;MSGENYRSATKSHDPGWNDPPPIPTSHKPRAGGAKADKKQEEHAAPAAEDSMPEREEMIGQIRTVFDGYVQQLEESRRANVQKRIDLLYDQWAQGTLPEQLEALIYRLSAALLDEDDVRANVLHRTIVCDHGGKCTQWAPMLRQLIFVLQLRNEQTKPVVADQIVQPL
;
A
#
# COMPACT_ATOMS: atom_id res chain seq x y z
N MET A 1 6.81 -6.22 -68.96
CA MET A 1 6.89 -5.71 -67.58
C MET A 1 5.84 -6.42 -66.76
N SER A 2 6.31 -7.03 -65.66
CA SER A 2 5.56 -7.50 -64.48
C SER A 2 4.49 -8.58 -64.66
N GLY A 3 4.85 -9.79 -64.22
CA GLY A 3 3.96 -10.93 -64.09
C GLY A 3 3.05 -10.85 -62.86
N GLU A 4 1.84 -11.33 -63.04
CA GLU A 4 0.86 -11.62 -62.01
C GLU A 4 1.27 -12.90 -61.27
N ASN A 5 1.44 -12.80 -59.96
CA ASN A 5 1.62 -13.95 -59.09
C ASN A 5 0.91 -13.68 -57.75
N TYR A 6 -0.42 -13.77 -57.74
CA TYR A 6 -1.18 -13.90 -56.49
C TYR A 6 -1.14 -15.36 -56.04
N ARG A 7 -0.08 -15.72 -55.31
CA ARG A 7 -0.04 -16.96 -54.53
C ARG A 7 -0.95 -16.82 -53.32
N SER A 8 -1.93 -17.71 -53.23
CA SER A 8 -2.64 -18.05 -52.01
C SER A 8 -1.66 -18.46 -50.91
N ALA A 9 -1.71 -17.80 -49.75
CA ALA A 9 -1.02 -18.19 -48.52
C ALA A 9 -2.09 -18.57 -47.48
N THR A 10 -2.36 -19.86 -47.35
CA THR A 10 -1.94 -20.75 -46.24
C THR A 10 -2.53 -20.39 -44.87
N LYS A 11 -3.51 -21.22 -44.51
CA LYS A 11 -3.99 -21.51 -43.17
C LYS A 11 -2.81 -21.97 -42.29
N SER A 12 -2.32 -21.09 -41.43
CA SER A 12 -1.29 -21.36 -40.41
C SER A 12 -1.92 -21.08 -39.06
N HIS A 13 -2.43 -22.10 -38.37
CA HIS A 13 -1.76 -22.76 -37.25
C HIS A 13 -1.35 -21.75 -36.17
N ASP A 14 -2.28 -21.49 -35.24
CA ASP A 14 -1.99 -20.76 -34.01
C ASP A 14 -1.08 -21.66 -33.15
N PRO A 15 0.11 -21.21 -32.72
CA PRO A 15 1.00 -22.02 -31.89
C PRO A 15 0.30 -22.22 -30.55
N GLY A 16 -0.03 -23.48 -30.23
CA GLY A 16 -0.69 -23.90 -29.00
C GLY A 16 -0.04 -23.36 -27.73
N TRP A 17 -0.44 -22.15 -27.36
CA TRP A 17 0.02 -21.42 -26.17
C TRP A 17 -1.17 -21.09 -25.26
N ASN A 18 -2.23 -21.90 -25.33
CA ASN A 18 -3.43 -21.72 -24.51
C ASN A 18 -3.94 -23.02 -23.89
N ASP A 19 -3.03 -23.94 -23.57
CA ASP A 19 -3.34 -25.03 -22.63
C ASP A 19 -2.78 -24.64 -21.25
N PRO A 20 -3.64 -24.32 -20.26
CA PRO A 20 -3.18 -24.11 -18.90
C PRO A 20 -2.60 -25.42 -18.34
N PRO A 21 -1.56 -25.38 -17.50
CA PRO A 21 -1.01 -26.60 -16.91
C PRO A 21 -2.09 -27.32 -16.07
N PRO A 22 -2.18 -28.67 -16.16
CA PRO A 22 -3.13 -29.43 -15.36
C PRO A 22 -2.79 -29.29 -13.87
N ILE A 23 -3.75 -28.79 -13.09
CA ILE A 23 -3.66 -28.69 -11.64
C ILE A 23 -3.79 -30.11 -11.06
N PRO A 24 -2.80 -30.65 -10.32
CA PRO A 24 -2.97 -31.93 -9.65
C PRO A 24 -3.95 -31.75 -8.48
N THR A 25 -5.22 -32.11 -8.71
CA THR A 25 -6.23 -32.27 -7.66
C THR A 25 -5.92 -33.54 -6.87
N SER A 26 -5.06 -33.44 -5.86
CA SER A 26 -4.95 -34.44 -4.80
C SER A 26 -5.49 -33.85 -3.49
N HIS A 27 -6.82 -33.82 -3.37
CA HIS A 27 -7.47 -33.69 -2.07
C HIS A 27 -8.09 -35.03 -1.71
N LYS A 28 -7.34 -35.79 -0.91
CA LYS A 28 -7.82 -36.99 -0.24
C LYS A 28 -8.71 -36.57 0.93
N PRO A 29 -9.98 -36.97 1.00
CA PRO A 29 -10.77 -36.76 2.19
C PRO A 29 -10.36 -37.82 3.22
N ARG A 30 -9.99 -37.40 4.42
CA ARG A 30 -9.88 -38.30 5.56
C ARG A 30 -10.81 -37.80 6.66
N ALA A 31 -11.94 -38.47 6.76
CA ALA A 31 -12.87 -38.38 7.87
C ALA A 31 -12.28 -39.02 9.13
N GLY A 32 -12.62 -38.46 10.30
CA GLY A 32 -12.71 -39.21 11.55
C GLY A 32 -12.08 -38.58 12.80
N GLY A 33 -12.90 -37.81 13.53
CA GLY A 33 -13.15 -38.10 14.96
C GLY A 33 -12.47 -37.25 16.06
N ALA A 34 -13.31 -36.52 16.81
CA ALA A 34 -13.37 -36.45 18.29
C ALA A 34 -12.21 -35.75 19.05
N LYS A 35 -12.36 -34.87 20.06
CA LYS A 35 -13.49 -34.37 20.88
C LYS A 35 -13.16 -32.96 21.39
N ALA A 36 -14.19 -32.25 21.84
CA ALA A 36 -14.12 -31.13 22.76
C ALA A 36 -13.58 -31.54 24.14
N ASP A 37 -12.78 -30.68 24.77
CA ASP A 37 -12.91 -30.37 26.21
C ASP A 37 -12.32 -28.99 26.51
N LYS A 38 -12.89 -28.31 27.51
CA LYS A 38 -12.78 -26.87 27.81
C LYS A 38 -12.33 -26.71 29.26
N LYS A 39 -11.26 -25.96 29.51
CA LYS A 39 -10.95 -25.20 30.75
C LYS A 39 -9.64 -24.42 30.53
N GLN A 40 -9.55 -23.07 30.54
CA GLN A 40 -9.72 -22.09 31.64
C GLN A 40 -9.08 -22.57 32.94
N GLU A 41 -8.15 -21.91 33.62
CA GLU A 41 -7.54 -20.56 33.63
C GLU A 41 -6.15 -20.78 34.33
N GLU A 42 -5.12 -19.93 34.28
CA GLU A 42 -5.01 -18.70 35.08
C GLU A 42 -3.62 -18.04 34.89
N HIS A 43 -3.59 -16.72 35.11
CA HIS A 43 -2.49 -15.82 35.47
C HIS A 43 -1.47 -15.27 34.43
N ALA A 44 -1.70 -13.97 34.18
CA ALA A 44 -0.77 -12.84 34.37
C ALA A 44 0.07 -12.34 33.17
N ALA A 45 -0.43 -11.28 32.54
CA ALA A 45 0.32 -10.07 32.20
C ALA A 45 -0.69 -8.94 31.86
N PRO A 46 -0.45 -7.66 32.22
CA PRO A 46 -1.18 -6.57 31.60
C PRO A 46 -0.71 -6.54 30.14
N ALA A 47 -1.52 -7.08 29.24
CA ALA A 47 -1.32 -6.87 27.81
C ALA A 47 -1.42 -5.36 27.61
N ALA A 48 -0.27 -4.72 27.34
CA ALA A 48 -0.26 -3.40 26.77
C ALA A 48 -1.19 -3.46 25.57
N GLU A 49 -2.24 -2.64 25.61
CA GLU A 49 -3.26 -2.57 24.59
C GLU A 49 -2.61 -2.20 23.26
N ASP A 50 -2.27 -3.20 22.44
CA ASP A 50 -2.14 -3.04 20.99
C ASP A 50 -3.55 -2.96 20.36
N SER A 51 -4.45 -2.25 21.05
CA SER A 51 -5.78 -1.93 20.56
C SER A 51 -5.60 -0.73 19.64
N MET A 52 -6.12 -0.85 18.42
CA MET A 52 -6.23 0.30 17.52
C MET A 52 -6.93 1.44 18.26
N PRO A 53 -6.40 2.68 18.18
CA PRO A 53 -7.01 3.82 18.86
C PRO A 53 -8.41 4.09 18.32
N GLU A 54 -9.19 4.87 19.06
CA GLU A 54 -10.54 5.22 18.61
C GLU A 54 -10.51 5.98 17.29
N ARG A 55 -11.59 5.85 16.51
CA ARG A 55 -11.68 6.42 15.17
C ARG A 55 -11.44 7.93 15.13
N GLU A 56 -11.82 8.64 16.18
CA GLU A 56 -11.60 10.08 16.34
C GLU A 56 -10.11 10.43 16.56
N GLU A 57 -9.40 9.61 17.32
CA GLU A 57 -7.96 9.74 17.52
C GLU A 57 -7.20 9.40 16.23
N MET A 58 -7.61 8.34 15.53
CA MET A 58 -7.05 7.96 14.23
C MET A 58 -7.11 9.12 13.24
N ILE A 59 -8.29 9.74 13.06
CA ILE A 59 -8.44 10.85 12.12
C ILE A 59 -7.73 12.12 12.59
N GLY A 60 -7.62 12.34 13.91
CA GLY A 60 -6.81 13.41 14.49
C GLY A 60 -5.36 13.32 14.04
N GLN A 61 -4.73 12.15 14.22
CA GLN A 61 -3.36 11.92 13.78
C GLN A 61 -3.21 12.05 12.27
N ILE A 62 -4.10 11.41 11.50
CA ILE A 62 -4.04 11.46 10.03
C ILE A 62 -4.05 12.91 9.55
N ARG A 63 -4.93 13.76 10.10
CA ARG A 63 -5.01 15.19 9.77
C ARG A 63 -3.70 15.92 10.07
N THR A 64 -3.23 15.82 11.31
CA THR A 64 -2.00 16.49 11.74
C THR A 64 -0.81 16.12 10.86
N VAL A 65 -0.64 14.82 10.59
CA VAL A 65 0.50 14.33 9.80
C VAL A 65 0.36 14.76 8.35
N PHE A 66 -0.74 14.42 7.70
CA PHE A 66 -0.86 14.63 6.27
C PHE A 66 -0.89 16.12 5.93
N ASP A 67 -1.60 16.96 6.70
CA ASP A 67 -1.60 18.41 6.50
C ASP A 67 -0.19 18.98 6.68
N GLY A 68 0.57 18.49 7.66
CA GLY A 68 1.97 18.85 7.85
C GLY A 68 2.85 18.54 6.63
N TYR A 69 2.63 17.40 5.96
CA TYR A 69 3.34 17.07 4.71
C TYR A 69 2.83 17.90 3.52
N VAL A 70 1.53 18.21 3.45
CA VAL A 70 0.97 19.05 2.38
C VAL A 70 1.53 20.47 2.45
N GLN A 71 1.75 21.02 3.65
CA GLN A 71 2.36 22.34 3.80
C GLN A 71 3.84 22.38 3.37
N GLN A 72 4.53 21.23 3.33
CA GLN A 72 5.90 21.13 2.82
C GLN A 72 5.96 21.07 1.29
N LEU A 73 4.84 20.87 0.61
CA LEU A 73 4.79 20.89 -0.84
C LEU A 73 4.89 22.32 -1.39
N GLU A 74 5.49 22.42 -2.57
CA GLU A 74 5.47 23.62 -3.39
C GLU A 74 4.03 24.10 -3.62
N GLU A 75 3.85 25.41 -3.64
CA GLU A 75 2.55 26.07 -3.72
C GLU A 75 1.74 25.64 -4.97
N SER A 76 2.43 25.44 -6.10
CA SER A 76 1.86 24.98 -7.37
C SER A 76 1.19 23.59 -7.26
N ARG A 77 1.70 22.72 -6.38
CA ARG A 77 1.20 21.35 -6.17
C ARG A 77 0.25 21.27 -4.98
N ARG A 78 0.48 22.11 -3.97
CA ARG A 78 -0.27 22.13 -2.72
C ARG A 78 -1.78 22.20 -2.94
N ALA A 79 -2.25 23.08 -3.82
CA ALA A 79 -3.69 23.23 -4.07
C ALA A 79 -4.36 21.96 -4.63
N ASN A 80 -3.68 21.20 -5.49
CA ASN A 80 -4.24 19.95 -6.01
C ASN A 80 -4.22 18.84 -4.96
N VAL A 81 -3.13 18.75 -4.20
CA VAL A 81 -2.95 17.75 -3.16
C VAL A 81 -3.92 17.99 -2.00
N GLN A 82 -4.11 19.25 -1.60
CA GLN A 82 -5.09 19.65 -0.59
C GLN A 82 -6.49 19.21 -0.99
N LYS A 83 -6.96 19.50 -2.21
CA LYS A 83 -8.30 19.04 -2.65
C LYS A 83 -8.50 17.52 -2.52
N ARG A 84 -7.45 16.73 -2.73
CA ARG A 84 -7.51 15.26 -2.59
C ARG A 84 -7.49 14.81 -1.13
N ILE A 85 -6.79 15.56 -0.26
CA ILE A 85 -6.80 15.31 1.18
C ILE A 85 -8.16 15.62 1.79
N ASP A 86 -8.79 16.71 1.34
CA ASP A 86 -10.11 17.12 1.81
C ASP A 86 -11.14 16.07 1.42
N LEU A 87 -11.06 15.54 0.18
CA LEU A 87 -11.90 14.42 -0.25
C LEU A 87 -11.74 13.16 0.61
N LEU A 88 -10.51 12.83 1.01
CA LEU A 88 -10.27 11.71 1.92
C LEU A 88 -10.95 11.98 3.28
N TYR A 89 -10.82 13.18 3.82
CA TYR A 89 -11.44 13.57 5.09
C TYR A 89 -12.97 13.56 5.02
N ASP A 90 -13.55 14.00 3.91
CA ASP A 90 -14.99 13.94 3.68
C ASP A 90 -15.48 12.50 3.63
N GLN A 91 -14.80 11.62 2.88
CA GLN A 91 -15.15 10.20 2.80
C GLN A 91 -15.03 9.49 4.15
N TRP A 92 -14.02 9.88 4.94
CA TRP A 92 -13.89 9.46 6.33
C TRP A 92 -15.06 9.98 7.17
N ALA A 93 -15.34 11.29 7.20
CA ALA A 93 -16.42 11.84 8.01
C ALA A 93 -17.79 11.21 7.69
N GLN A 94 -18.03 10.89 6.42
CA GLN A 94 -19.26 10.23 5.97
C GLN A 94 -19.32 8.72 6.30
N GLY A 95 -18.24 8.11 6.80
CA GLY A 95 -18.19 6.68 7.12
C GLY A 95 -18.25 5.77 5.88
N THR A 96 -17.80 6.28 4.73
CA THR A 96 -17.87 5.56 3.44
C THR A 96 -16.67 4.65 3.20
N LEU A 97 -15.63 4.80 4.01
CA LEU A 97 -14.41 4.01 3.98
C LEU A 97 -14.59 2.72 4.81
N PRO A 98 -14.17 1.56 4.29
CA PRO A 98 -14.13 0.35 5.09
C PRO A 98 -13.18 0.51 6.29
N GLU A 99 -13.51 -0.08 7.43
CA GLU A 99 -12.68 -0.03 8.65
C GLU A 99 -11.23 -0.47 8.40
N GLN A 100 -11.04 -1.53 7.59
CA GLN A 100 -9.70 -1.99 7.20
C GLN A 100 -8.91 -0.93 6.44
N LEU A 101 -9.57 -0.15 5.58
CA LEU A 101 -8.94 0.95 4.84
C LEU A 101 -8.60 2.11 5.78
N GLU A 102 -9.49 2.44 6.72
CA GLU A 102 -9.24 3.44 7.75
C GLU A 102 -8.00 3.09 8.59
N ALA A 103 -7.89 1.82 8.99
CA ALA A 103 -6.72 1.31 9.70
C ALA A 103 -5.42 1.39 8.86
N LEU A 104 -5.49 1.12 7.56
CA LEU A 104 -4.33 1.24 6.67
C LEU A 104 -3.89 2.70 6.49
N ILE A 105 -4.83 3.64 6.37
CA ILE A 105 -4.55 5.07 6.27
C ILE A 105 -3.92 5.57 7.58
N TYR A 106 -4.45 5.14 8.73
CA TYR A 106 -3.88 5.45 10.03
C TYR A 106 -2.44 4.93 10.15
N ARG A 107 -2.20 3.66 9.82
CA ARG A 107 -0.84 3.07 9.82
C ARG A 107 0.09 3.79 8.86
N LEU A 108 -0.41 4.29 7.73
CA LEU A 108 0.38 5.08 6.79
C LEU A 108 0.78 6.42 7.43
N SER A 109 -0.12 7.07 8.17
CA SER A 109 0.22 8.29 8.92
C SER A 109 1.29 8.03 9.98
N ALA A 110 1.22 6.90 10.70
CA ALA A 110 2.27 6.49 11.64
C ALA A 110 3.60 6.22 10.93
N ALA A 111 3.58 5.59 9.74
CA ALA A 111 4.78 5.40 8.93
C ALA A 111 5.45 6.71 8.50
N LEU A 112 4.64 7.72 8.17
CA LEU A 112 5.13 9.06 7.84
C LEU A 112 5.68 9.81 9.06
N LEU A 113 5.14 9.57 10.26
CA LEU A 113 5.65 10.13 11.52
C LEU A 113 7.01 9.54 11.90
N ASP A 114 7.14 8.21 11.78
CA ASP A 114 8.36 7.49 12.10
C ASP A 114 9.45 7.64 11.03
N GLU A 115 9.21 8.47 10.00
CA GLU A 115 10.07 8.69 8.84
C GLU A 115 10.46 7.39 8.09
N ASP A 116 9.60 6.36 8.14
CA ASP A 116 9.82 5.06 7.52
C ASP A 116 9.19 5.00 6.12
N ASP A 117 9.98 5.40 5.10
CA ASP A 117 9.51 5.44 3.72
C ASP A 117 9.25 4.04 3.12
N VAL A 118 9.95 3.01 3.60
CA VAL A 118 9.77 1.63 3.14
C VAL A 118 8.40 1.12 3.58
N ARG A 119 8.09 1.25 4.87
CA ARG A 119 6.77 0.86 5.41
C ARG A 119 5.64 1.69 4.80
N ALA A 120 5.86 2.98 4.59
CA ALA A 120 4.87 3.83 3.93
C ALA A 120 4.55 3.38 2.49
N ASN A 121 5.57 2.99 1.71
CA ASN A 121 5.39 2.45 0.36
C ASN A 121 4.62 1.13 0.34
N VAL A 122 4.91 0.22 1.28
CA VAL A 122 4.17 -1.06 1.41
C VAL A 122 2.70 -0.78 1.67
N LEU A 123 2.38 0.08 2.65
CA LEU A 123 1.01 0.44 3.00
C LEU A 123 0.26 1.11 1.85
N HIS A 124 0.90 2.04 1.13
CA HIS A 124 0.29 2.64 -0.05
C HIS A 124 -0.03 1.60 -1.13
N ARG A 125 0.86 0.65 -1.40
CA ARG A 125 0.60 -0.44 -2.35
C ARG A 125 -0.59 -1.29 -1.90
N THR A 126 -0.64 -1.68 -0.62
CA THR A 126 -1.79 -2.41 -0.07
C THR A 126 -3.10 -1.64 -0.25
N ILE A 127 -3.12 -0.34 0.06
CA ILE A 127 -4.30 0.52 -0.13
C ILE A 127 -4.76 0.50 -1.60
N VAL A 128 -3.85 0.75 -2.54
CA VAL A 128 -4.21 0.86 -3.97
C VAL A 128 -4.61 -0.48 -4.58
N CYS A 129 -3.95 -1.56 -4.20
CA CYS A 129 -4.24 -2.90 -4.73
C CYS A 129 -5.55 -3.46 -4.18
N ASP A 130 -5.78 -3.35 -2.87
CA ASP A 130 -6.90 -4.04 -2.21
C ASP A 130 -8.15 -3.16 -2.16
N HIS A 131 -7.97 -1.84 -2.17
CA HIS A 131 -9.05 -0.86 -2.04
C HIS A 131 -9.11 0.16 -3.19
N GLY A 132 -8.48 -0.13 -4.33
CA GLY A 132 -8.37 0.78 -5.47
C GLY A 132 -9.68 1.48 -5.86
N GLY A 133 -10.79 0.73 -5.94
CA GLY A 133 -12.11 1.28 -6.29
C GLY A 133 -12.66 2.33 -5.31
N LYS A 134 -12.18 2.34 -4.06
CA LYS A 134 -12.60 3.30 -3.02
C LYS A 134 -11.63 4.48 -2.89
N CYS A 135 -10.35 4.28 -3.24
CA CYS A 135 -9.31 5.29 -3.03
C CYS A 135 -8.79 5.96 -4.32
N THR A 136 -9.23 5.54 -5.52
CA THR A 136 -8.66 6.03 -6.80
C THR A 136 -8.58 7.56 -6.91
N GLN A 137 -9.55 8.28 -6.38
CA GLN A 137 -9.61 9.75 -6.51
C GLN A 137 -8.58 10.49 -5.67
N TRP A 138 -8.15 9.93 -4.52
CA TRP A 138 -7.23 10.59 -3.59
C TRP A 138 -5.92 9.81 -3.35
N ALA A 139 -5.83 8.53 -3.70
CA ALA A 139 -4.63 7.71 -3.53
C ALA A 139 -3.36 8.32 -4.17
N PRO A 140 -3.41 9.02 -5.33
CA PRO A 140 -2.22 9.70 -5.85
C PRO A 140 -1.62 10.74 -4.89
N MET A 141 -2.42 11.34 -3.99
CA MET A 141 -1.91 12.23 -2.95
C MET A 141 -1.02 11.48 -1.96
N LEU A 142 -1.39 10.26 -1.54
CA LEU A 142 -0.57 9.46 -0.62
C LEU A 142 0.83 9.20 -1.20
N ARG A 143 0.90 8.84 -2.49
CA ARG A 143 2.18 8.64 -3.18
C ARG A 143 3.03 9.91 -3.17
N GLN A 144 2.39 11.07 -3.27
CA GLN A 144 3.07 12.36 -3.22
C GLN A 144 3.65 12.67 -1.84
N LEU A 145 2.93 12.37 -0.75
CA LEU A 145 3.46 12.54 0.60
C LEU A 145 4.67 11.63 0.84
N ILE A 146 4.60 10.37 0.38
CA ILE A 146 5.72 9.43 0.46
C ILE A 146 6.94 9.94 -0.31
N PHE A 147 6.74 10.57 -1.48
CA PHE A 147 7.86 11.15 -2.23
C PHE A 147 8.54 12.29 -1.45
N VAL A 148 7.77 13.12 -0.73
CA VAL A 148 8.34 14.15 0.15
C VAL A 148 9.16 13.52 1.26
N LEU A 149 8.66 12.46 1.90
CA LEU A 149 9.42 11.73 2.92
C LEU A 149 10.72 11.15 2.36
N GLN A 150 10.67 10.49 1.20
CA GLN A 150 11.86 9.93 0.55
C GLN A 150 12.92 11.00 0.29
N LEU A 151 12.51 12.14 -0.26
CA LEU A 151 13.42 13.26 -0.53
C LEU A 151 14.03 13.85 0.75
N ARG A 152 13.29 13.86 1.86
CA ARG A 152 13.82 14.26 3.17
C ARG A 152 14.84 13.25 3.69
N ASN A 153 14.51 11.97 3.65
CA ASN A 153 15.38 10.88 4.10
C ASN A 153 16.68 10.79 3.31
N GLU A 154 16.63 11.10 2.01
CA GLU A 154 17.83 11.18 1.17
C GLU A 154 18.75 12.35 1.55
N GLN A 155 18.18 13.48 1.99
CA GLN A 155 18.95 14.65 2.44
C GLN A 155 19.53 14.50 3.84
N THR A 156 18.91 13.67 4.71
CA THR A 156 19.39 13.43 6.07
C THR A 156 20.42 12.30 6.17
N LYS A 157 20.62 11.48 5.13
CA LYS A 157 21.74 10.53 5.07
C LYS A 157 23.07 11.32 5.03
N PRO A 158 23.88 11.27 6.10
CA PRO A 158 25.13 12.01 6.10
C PRO A 158 26.08 11.36 5.09
N VAL A 159 26.68 12.20 4.25
CA VAL A 159 27.82 11.87 3.38
C VAL A 159 29.03 11.58 4.29
N VAL A 160 29.06 10.40 4.91
CA VAL A 160 30.19 9.92 5.72
C VAL A 160 30.57 8.52 5.26
N ALA A 161 31.25 8.44 4.10
CA ALA A 161 32.21 7.36 3.79
C ALA A 161 32.96 7.59 2.46
N ASP A 162 33.43 8.81 2.16
CA ASP A 162 34.49 8.96 1.13
C ASP A 162 35.48 10.08 1.47
N GLN A 163 35.97 10.06 2.70
CA GLN A 163 37.29 10.59 3.04
C GLN A 163 38.02 9.43 3.72
N ILE A 164 39.36 9.33 3.54
CA ILE A 164 40.31 8.27 3.99
C ILE A 164 40.58 7.27 2.83
N VAL A 165 41.66 7.29 2.03
CA VAL A 165 43.09 7.62 2.24
C VAL A 165 43.73 8.02 0.90
N GLN A 166 44.48 9.13 0.82
CA GLN A 166 45.57 9.26 -0.15
C GLN A 166 46.88 8.86 0.54
N PRO A 167 47.65 7.87 0.02
CA PRO A 167 48.99 7.62 0.52
C PRO A 167 49.99 8.58 -0.13
N LEU A 168 50.94 9.01 0.70
CA LEU A 168 52.05 9.93 0.43
C LEU A 168 53.07 9.35 -0.55
#